data_AF-A0A915MS73-F1
#
_entry.id   AF-A0A915MS73-F1
#
_cell.length_a   1.000
_cell.length_b   1.000
_cell.length_c   1.000
_cell.angle_alpha   90.00
_cell.angle_beta   90.00
_cell.angle_gamma   90.00
#
_symmetry.space_group_name_H-M   'P 1'
#
loop_
_entity.id
_entity.type
_entity.pdbx_description
1 polymer ?
#
loop_
_entity_poly.entity_id
_entity_poly.type
_entity_poly.pdbx_seq_one_letter_code
_entity_poly.pdbx_strand_id
1 'polypeptide(L)'
;LLKEAGKVKQVLSANTETFAQIESVFQDLDFRTKITREQLEEMFVEFEERYMLPIKNGLEMAKIEVDKLDKILLMGAGTRVPKIQEMLTKFFDGKQLSRNLNTDEAVALGAIYQAALESKVFIIKRRFDLIDIQPSKPLNITDEAQKEEMMEVDETILPKQMSDSEIAEAKKLLTEFEKREKAKVERDVALNSLESTVFDYASKLDENEEEFIKYGTEEELKDIGKRVAELREWLEDVPSETDAKQFKDRKRELTKPERPQHMKTLEAALDEADKQFLIFRNMTEVFIGGELETYNEGEKIEAEISPEGEEAKIKEGGEEGDLKKEDGIKLEEKKMENGEASKINETDMKMDVDDNKKEGQKEADTKEDKKEEL
;
A
#
# COMPACT_ATOMS: atom_id res chain seq x y z
N LEU A 1 -13.85 -15.71 26.16
CA LEU A 1 -15.24 -15.17 26.21
C LEU A 1 -15.43 -13.94 25.32
N LEU A 2 -14.80 -12.79 25.59
CA LEU A 2 -15.05 -11.54 24.81
C LEU A 2 -14.83 -11.69 23.29
N LYS A 3 -13.75 -12.36 22.86
CA LYS A 3 -13.47 -12.65 21.45
C LYS A 3 -14.60 -13.43 20.79
N GLU A 4 -15.17 -14.41 21.50
CA GLU A 4 -16.26 -15.24 20.98
C GLU A 4 -17.58 -14.46 20.92
N ALA A 5 -17.87 -13.63 21.93
CA ALA A 5 -19.02 -12.74 21.91
C ALA A 5 -18.98 -11.77 20.71
N GLY A 6 -17.79 -11.25 20.36
CA GLY A 6 -17.59 -10.42 19.17
C GLY A 6 -17.95 -11.15 17.87
N LYS A 7 -17.51 -12.42 17.72
CA LYS A 7 -17.85 -13.26 16.56
C LYS A 7 -19.33 -13.58 16.50
N VAL A 8 -19.92 -14.00 17.62
CA VAL A 8 -21.36 -14.31 17.72
C VAL A 8 -22.19 -13.11 17.28
N LYS A 9 -21.87 -11.90 17.76
CA LYS A 9 -22.54 -10.66 17.34
C LYS A 9 -22.46 -10.44 15.82
N GLN A 10 -21.30 -10.66 15.21
CA GLN A 10 -21.13 -10.53 13.76
C GLN A 10 -21.96 -11.56 13.00
N VAL A 11 -21.95 -12.82 13.44
CA VAL A 11 -22.75 -13.90 12.82
C VAL A 11 -24.24 -13.62 12.94
N LEU A 12 -24.71 -13.19 14.11
CA LEU A 12 -26.12 -12.86 14.35
C LEU A 12 -26.61 -11.62 13.58
N SER A 13 -25.70 -10.80 13.06
CA SER A 13 -26.06 -9.71 12.15
C SER A 13 -26.52 -10.23 10.77
N ALA A 14 -26.07 -11.42 10.37
CA ALA A 14 -26.48 -12.08 9.13
C ALA A 14 -27.51 -13.20 9.38
N ASN A 15 -27.29 -14.04 10.40
CA ASN A 15 -28.08 -15.21 10.73
C ASN A 15 -29.00 -14.95 11.94
N THR A 16 -30.08 -15.72 12.07
CA THR A 16 -31.02 -15.59 13.21
C THR A 16 -30.54 -16.31 14.46
N GLU A 17 -29.66 -17.31 14.34
CA GLU A 17 -29.12 -18.06 15.46
C GLU A 17 -27.70 -18.54 15.18
N THR A 18 -26.95 -18.81 16.25
CA THR A 18 -25.63 -19.42 16.19
C THR A 18 -25.31 -20.15 17.49
N PHE A 19 -24.27 -20.97 17.50
CA PHE A 19 -23.69 -21.51 18.73
C PHE A 19 -22.44 -20.70 19.09
N ALA A 20 -22.36 -20.23 20.33
CA ALA A 20 -21.12 -19.74 20.90
C ALA A 20 -20.35 -20.94 21.46
N GLN A 21 -19.11 -21.13 21.01
CA GLN A 21 -18.30 -22.27 21.41
C GLN A 21 -16.88 -21.84 21.81
N ILE A 22 -16.41 -22.32 22.95
CA ILE A 22 -15.06 -22.09 23.45
C ILE A 22 -14.57 -23.38 24.09
N GLU A 23 -13.46 -23.92 23.60
CA GLU A 23 -12.81 -25.09 24.18
C GLU A 23 -12.06 -24.71 25.46
N SER A 24 -12.09 -25.60 26.45
CA SER A 24 -11.36 -25.49 27.72
C SER A 24 -11.47 -24.11 28.38
N VAL A 25 -12.70 -23.56 28.46
CA VAL A 25 -12.94 -22.22 29.01
C VAL A 25 -12.51 -22.11 30.47
N PHE A 26 -12.67 -23.18 31.24
CA PHE A 26 -12.33 -23.24 32.66
C PHE A 26 -12.15 -24.69 33.10
N GLN A 27 -10.97 -25.04 33.65
CA GLN A 27 -10.68 -26.39 34.17
C GLN A 27 -10.99 -27.51 33.16
N ASP A 28 -10.51 -27.35 31.91
CA ASP A 28 -10.75 -28.29 30.80
C ASP A 28 -12.23 -28.51 30.44
N LEU A 29 -13.14 -27.65 30.92
CA LEU A 29 -14.54 -27.66 30.51
C LEU A 29 -14.73 -26.85 29.24
N ASP A 30 -15.39 -27.45 28.27
CA ASP A 30 -15.83 -26.76 27.06
C ASP A 30 -17.12 -25.99 27.31
N PHE A 31 -17.23 -24.82 26.71
CA PHE A 31 -18.44 -24.02 26.69
C PHE A 31 -19.10 -24.11 25.32
N ARG A 32 -20.39 -24.49 25.31
CA ARG A 32 -21.21 -24.42 24.11
C ARG A 32 -22.63 -24.00 24.49
N THR A 33 -23.11 -22.92 23.90
CA THR A 33 -24.49 -22.48 24.09
C THR A 33 -25.09 -21.97 22.79
N LYS A 34 -26.39 -22.17 22.60
CA LYS A 34 -27.14 -21.59 21.49
C LYS A 34 -27.53 -20.17 21.85
N ILE A 35 -27.28 -19.23 20.95
CA ILE A 35 -27.67 -17.82 21.09
C ILE A 35 -28.46 -17.44 19.85
N THR A 36 -29.62 -16.83 20.05
CA THR A 36 -30.45 -16.29 18.97
C THR A 36 -30.33 -14.78 18.87
N ARG A 37 -30.67 -14.24 17.71
CA ARG A 37 -30.68 -12.79 17.46
C ARG A 37 -31.66 -12.10 18.40
N GLU A 38 -32.82 -12.70 18.64
CA GLU A 38 -33.84 -12.15 19.53
C GLU A 38 -33.32 -12.01 20.96
N GLN A 39 -32.57 -13.01 21.46
CA GLN A 39 -31.92 -12.93 22.77
C GLN A 39 -30.87 -11.82 22.83
N LEU A 40 -30.10 -11.64 21.75
CA LEU A 40 -29.12 -10.55 21.67
C LEU A 40 -29.82 -9.19 21.66
N GLU A 41 -30.92 -9.06 20.90
CA GLU A 41 -31.72 -7.83 20.81
C GLU A 41 -32.36 -7.46 22.16
N GLU A 42 -32.85 -8.45 22.90
CA GLU A 42 -33.40 -8.26 24.24
C GLU A 42 -32.36 -7.69 25.22
N MET A 43 -31.09 -8.10 25.11
CA MET A 43 -30.01 -7.61 25.98
C MET A 43 -29.69 -6.13 25.82
N PHE A 44 -30.09 -5.48 24.71
CA PHE A 44 -29.76 -4.07 24.47
C PHE A 44 -30.96 -3.13 24.33
N VAL A 45 -32.17 -3.60 24.66
CA VAL A 45 -33.40 -2.78 24.60
C VAL A 45 -33.26 -1.49 25.40
N GLU A 46 -32.63 -1.53 26.58
CA GLU A 46 -32.44 -0.34 27.43
C GLU A 46 -31.53 0.73 26.79
N PHE A 47 -30.71 0.36 25.80
CA PHE A 47 -29.85 1.29 25.07
C PHE A 47 -30.52 1.91 23.85
N GLU A 48 -31.72 1.46 23.46
CA GLU A 48 -32.40 1.94 22.26
C GLU A 48 -32.59 3.47 22.27
N GLU A 49 -33.02 4.04 23.40
CA GLU A 49 -33.16 5.49 23.55
C GLU A 49 -31.83 6.23 23.44
N ARG A 50 -30.75 5.63 23.97
CA ARG A 50 -29.40 6.19 23.91
C ARG A 50 -28.85 6.22 22.49
N TYR A 51 -29.20 5.26 21.64
CA TYR A 51 -28.81 5.28 20.23
C TYR A 51 -29.51 6.38 19.43
N MET A 52 -30.75 6.70 19.78
CA MET A 52 -31.54 7.71 19.08
C MET A 52 -31.26 9.14 19.54
N LEU A 53 -30.77 9.33 20.76
CA LEU A 53 -30.50 10.65 21.34
C LEU A 53 -29.53 11.51 20.49
N PRO A 54 -28.36 11.00 20.03
CA PRO A 54 -27.45 11.78 19.19
C PRO A 54 -28.09 12.25 17.88
N ILE A 55 -28.98 11.44 17.30
CA ILE A 55 -29.66 11.76 16.04
C ILE A 55 -30.66 12.90 16.27
N LYS A 56 -31.45 12.82 17.34
CA LYS A 56 -32.39 13.88 17.74
C LYS A 56 -31.66 15.20 18.01
N ASN A 57 -30.59 15.15 18.80
CA ASN A 57 -29.78 16.32 19.12
C ASN A 57 -29.15 16.92 17.86
N GLY A 58 -28.65 16.09 16.93
CA GLY A 58 -28.09 16.55 15.66
C GLY A 58 -29.11 17.29 14.79
N LEU A 59 -30.34 16.77 14.69
CA LEU A 59 -31.44 17.42 13.97
C LEU A 59 -31.87 18.74 14.62
N GLU A 60 -31.95 18.76 15.95
CA GLU A 60 -32.26 19.98 16.72
C GLU A 60 -31.19 21.06 16.53
N MET A 61 -29.91 20.69 16.61
CA MET A 61 -28.78 21.59 16.37
C MET A 61 -28.78 22.13 14.93
N ALA A 62 -29.07 21.27 13.95
CA ALA A 62 -29.16 21.66 12.55
C ALA A 62 -30.43 22.49 12.24
N LYS A 63 -31.45 22.44 13.12
CA LYS A 63 -32.80 22.99 12.90
C LYS A 63 -33.43 22.46 11.62
N ILE A 64 -33.22 21.16 11.35
CA ILE A 64 -33.71 20.47 10.16
C ILE A 64 -34.71 19.40 10.59
N GLU A 65 -35.87 19.39 9.93
CA GLU A 65 -36.87 18.33 10.10
C GLU A 65 -36.49 17.09 9.30
N VAL A 66 -36.93 15.91 9.76
CA VAL A 66 -36.63 14.61 9.14
C VAL A 66 -37.05 14.55 7.67
N ASP A 67 -38.16 15.20 7.30
CA ASP A 67 -38.70 15.23 5.95
C ASP A 67 -37.74 15.91 4.94
N LYS A 68 -36.96 16.91 5.39
CA LYS A 68 -35.99 17.64 4.57
C LYS A 68 -34.69 16.89 4.30
N LEU A 69 -34.44 15.76 4.95
CA LEU A 69 -33.25 14.95 4.68
C LEU A 69 -33.34 14.24 3.33
N ASP A 70 -32.39 14.51 2.43
CA ASP A 70 -32.33 13.85 1.11
C ASP A 70 -31.82 12.41 1.20
N LYS A 71 -30.75 12.19 1.99
CA LYS A 71 -30.05 10.91 2.09
C LYS A 71 -29.60 10.63 3.51
N ILE A 72 -29.69 9.37 3.91
CA ILE A 72 -29.21 8.88 5.19
C ILE A 72 -28.08 7.90 4.93
N LEU A 73 -26.85 8.31 5.23
CA LEU A 73 -25.66 7.48 5.08
C LEU A 73 -25.33 6.81 6.41
N LEU A 74 -25.32 5.48 6.42
CA LEU A 74 -24.88 4.72 7.59
C LEU A 74 -23.37 4.64 7.60
N MET A 75 -22.74 4.85 8.76
CA MET A 75 -21.29 4.78 8.93
C MET A 75 -20.94 3.91 10.14
N GLY A 76 -19.89 3.11 10.02
CA GLY A 76 -19.37 2.25 11.09
C GLY A 76 -20.07 0.89 11.22
N ALA A 77 -19.34 -0.11 11.69
CA ALA A 77 -19.78 -1.51 11.76
C ALA A 77 -21.01 -1.74 12.66
N GLY A 78 -21.26 -0.87 13.65
CA GLY A 78 -22.42 -0.96 14.54
C GLY A 78 -23.76 -0.82 13.81
N THR A 79 -23.78 -0.08 12.70
CA THR A 79 -24.99 0.13 11.89
C THR A 79 -25.41 -1.11 11.09
N ARG A 80 -24.60 -2.17 11.08
CA ARG A 80 -24.91 -3.45 10.42
C ARG A 80 -25.88 -4.34 11.20
N VAL A 81 -26.11 -4.04 12.48
CA VAL A 81 -27.06 -4.79 13.32
C VAL A 81 -28.48 -4.55 12.79
N PRO A 82 -29.25 -5.62 12.45
CA PRO A 82 -30.58 -5.49 11.89
C PRO A 82 -31.54 -4.63 12.72
N LYS A 83 -31.54 -4.81 14.05
CA LYS A 83 -32.36 -4.00 14.97
C LYS A 83 -32.09 -2.50 14.88
N ILE A 84 -30.81 -2.11 14.77
CA ILE A 84 -30.43 -0.71 14.60
C ILE A 84 -30.96 -0.17 13.27
N GLN A 85 -30.86 -0.94 12.18
CA GLN A 85 -31.42 -0.52 10.89
C GLN A 85 -32.94 -0.39 10.94
N GLU A 86 -33.64 -1.29 11.63
CA GLU A 86 -35.08 -1.21 11.86
C GLU A 86 -35.45 0.07 12.61
N MET A 87 -34.77 0.35 13.73
CA MET A 87 -34.99 1.56 14.53
C MET A 87 -34.77 2.84 13.71
N LEU A 88 -33.68 2.90 12.95
CA LEU A 88 -33.36 4.04 12.09
C LEU A 88 -34.40 4.21 10.99
N THR A 89 -34.79 3.12 10.33
CA THR A 89 -35.84 3.15 9.29
C THR A 89 -37.15 3.65 9.86
N LYS A 90 -37.53 3.20 11.06
CA LYS A 90 -38.74 3.68 11.76
C LYS A 90 -38.65 5.17 12.15
N PHE A 91 -37.49 5.62 12.62
CA PHE A 91 -37.28 7.02 13.01
C PHE A 91 -37.31 7.97 11.82
N PHE A 92 -36.82 7.54 10.66
CA PHE A 92 -36.81 8.33 9.43
C PHE A 92 -38.04 8.08 8.54
N ASP A 93 -39.18 7.69 9.11
CA ASP A 93 -40.45 7.48 8.40
C ASP A 93 -40.36 6.56 7.16
N GLY A 94 -39.53 5.52 7.25
CA GLY A 94 -39.32 4.56 6.16
C GLY A 94 -38.38 5.02 5.06
N LYS A 95 -37.69 6.16 5.21
CA LYS A 95 -36.68 6.62 4.24
C LYS A 95 -35.57 5.57 4.07
N GLN A 96 -35.11 5.42 2.83
CA GLN A 96 -34.11 4.43 2.47
C GLN A 96 -32.73 4.77 3.06
N LEU A 97 -32.18 3.84 3.85
CA LEU A 97 -30.82 3.91 4.35
C LEU A 97 -29.85 3.60 3.19
N SER A 98 -29.00 4.58 2.85
CA SER A 98 -28.08 4.51 1.71
C SER A 98 -26.92 3.54 1.99
N ARG A 99 -26.59 2.70 1.00
CA ARG A 99 -25.57 1.63 1.07
C ARG A 99 -24.48 1.76 -0.01
N ASN A 100 -24.38 2.92 -0.64
CA ASN A 100 -23.53 3.17 -1.81
C ASN A 100 -22.10 3.61 -1.46
N LEU A 101 -21.69 3.52 -0.19
CA LEU A 101 -20.37 3.91 0.28
C LEU A 101 -19.77 2.78 1.13
N ASN A 102 -18.48 2.48 0.92
CA ASN A 102 -17.76 1.59 1.83
C ASN A 102 -17.47 2.31 3.15
N THR A 103 -18.21 1.95 4.19
CA THR A 103 -18.17 2.63 5.49
C THR A 103 -16.87 2.42 6.26
N ASP A 104 -16.15 1.33 5.97
CA ASP A 104 -14.96 0.94 6.74
C ASP A 104 -13.73 1.74 6.26
N GLU A 105 -13.71 2.15 5.00
CA GLU A 105 -12.59 2.88 4.39
C GLU A 105 -12.87 4.37 4.20
N ALA A 106 -14.15 4.78 4.12
CA ALA A 106 -14.53 6.15 3.79
C ALA A 106 -13.93 7.20 4.75
N VAL A 107 -13.83 6.88 6.05
CA VAL A 107 -13.22 7.80 7.03
C VAL A 107 -11.72 7.95 6.77
N ALA A 108 -11.00 6.85 6.55
CA ALA A 108 -9.57 6.87 6.27
C ALA A 108 -9.27 7.58 4.96
N LEU A 109 -10.05 7.29 3.91
CA LEU A 109 -9.93 7.97 2.62
C LEU A 109 -10.19 9.47 2.75
N GLY A 110 -11.25 9.88 3.45
CA GLY A 110 -11.53 11.30 3.70
C GLY A 110 -10.39 12.02 4.40
N ALA A 111 -9.79 11.39 5.41
CA ALA A 111 -8.63 11.93 6.12
C ALA A 111 -7.39 12.05 5.21
N ILE A 112 -7.12 11.04 4.36
CA ILE A 112 -6.02 11.07 3.39
C ILE A 112 -6.24 12.19 2.36
N TYR A 113 -7.47 12.36 1.86
CA TYR A 113 -7.81 13.45 0.94
C TYR A 113 -7.60 14.81 1.60
N GLN A 114 -7.99 14.99 2.86
CA GLN A 114 -7.72 16.23 3.59
C GLN A 114 -6.22 16.46 3.78
N ALA A 115 -5.46 15.45 4.18
CA ALA A 115 -4.00 15.56 4.32
C ALA A 115 -3.31 15.90 2.99
N ALA A 116 -3.81 15.35 1.88
CA ALA A 116 -3.31 15.66 0.55
C ALA A 116 -3.69 17.08 0.08
N LEU A 117 -4.83 17.64 0.53
CA LEU A 117 -5.18 19.04 0.28
C LEU A 117 -4.25 20.01 1.01
N GLU A 118 -3.83 19.65 2.23
CA GLU A 118 -2.87 20.43 3.03
C GLU A 118 -1.42 20.24 2.57
N SER A 119 -1.13 19.18 1.82
CA SER A 119 0.21 18.89 1.32
C SER A 119 0.60 19.84 0.18
N LYS A 120 1.83 20.38 0.26
CA LYS A 120 2.42 21.18 -0.83
C LYS A 120 2.88 20.34 -2.02
N VAL A 121 2.99 19.02 -1.85
CA VAL A 121 3.52 18.09 -2.87
C VAL A 121 2.43 17.61 -3.82
N PHE A 122 1.21 17.41 -3.31
CA PHE A 122 0.10 16.87 -4.08
C PHE A 122 -0.81 17.99 -4.61
N ILE A 123 -1.12 17.95 -5.91
CA ILE A 123 -2.06 18.89 -6.52
C ILE A 123 -3.40 18.19 -6.75
N ILE A 124 -4.38 18.50 -5.92
CA ILE A 124 -5.75 18.00 -6.07
C ILE A 124 -6.54 18.93 -7.01
N LYS A 125 -7.01 18.37 -8.13
CA LYS A 125 -7.76 19.11 -9.17
C LYS A 125 -9.10 19.67 -8.68
N ARG A 126 -9.79 18.95 -7.80
CA ARG A 126 -11.08 19.36 -7.23
C ARG A 126 -10.89 19.69 -5.76
N ARG A 127 -10.74 20.98 -5.47
CA ARG A 127 -10.75 21.47 -4.09
C ARG A 127 -12.18 21.57 -3.59
N PHE A 128 -12.36 21.27 -2.32
CA PHE A 128 -13.61 21.48 -1.60
C PHE A 128 -13.29 22.21 -0.31
N ASP A 129 -14.19 23.10 0.09
CA ASP A 129 -14.10 23.79 1.37
C ASP A 129 -14.93 22.99 2.39
N LEU A 130 -14.33 22.69 3.53
CA LEU A 130 -14.99 22.02 4.65
C LEU A 130 -15.17 23.02 5.78
N ILE A 131 -16.42 23.24 6.18
CA ILE A 131 -16.77 24.03 7.36
C ILE A 131 -17.42 23.07 8.34
N ASP A 132 -16.76 22.86 9.48
CA ASP A 132 -17.30 22.03 10.56
C ASP A 132 -17.99 22.92 11.62
N ILE A 133 -18.96 22.34 12.32
CA ILE A 133 -19.61 23.01 13.44
C ILE A 133 -18.69 22.97 14.65
N GLN A 134 -18.59 24.08 15.37
CA GLN A 134 -18.00 24.10 16.70
C GLN A 134 -19.11 23.87 17.73
N PRO A 135 -19.21 22.67 18.35
CA PRO A 135 -20.33 22.35 19.23
C PRO A 135 -20.24 23.01 20.62
N SER A 136 -19.14 23.70 20.93
CA SER A 136 -18.94 24.38 22.22
C SER A 136 -19.68 25.72 22.30
N LYS A 137 -19.90 26.20 23.53
CA LYS A 137 -20.54 27.52 23.78
C LYS A 137 -19.77 28.62 23.03
N PRO A 138 -20.46 29.64 22.50
CA PRO A 138 -19.80 30.76 21.84
C PRO A 138 -18.82 31.42 22.84
N LEU A 139 -17.56 31.58 22.43
CA LEU A 139 -16.63 32.42 23.17
C LEU A 139 -17.12 33.86 23.04
N ASN A 140 -17.69 34.39 24.12
CA ASN A 140 -17.95 35.82 24.23
C ASN A 140 -16.62 36.51 24.53
N ILE A 141 -15.93 36.97 23.49
CA ILE A 141 -14.81 37.89 23.65
C ILE A 141 -15.43 39.28 23.81
N THR A 142 -15.61 39.72 25.05
CA THR A 142 -15.96 41.13 25.34
C THR A 142 -14.67 41.95 25.42
N ASP A 143 -14.70 43.17 24.87
CA ASP A 143 -13.54 44.09 24.88
C ASP A 143 -13.08 44.50 26.30
N GLU A 144 -13.86 44.15 27.33
CA GLU A 144 -13.53 44.35 28.74
C GLU A 144 -12.57 43.29 29.32
N ALA A 145 -12.28 42.22 28.57
CA ALA A 145 -11.35 41.14 28.97
C ALA A 145 -9.85 41.55 28.97
N GLN A 146 -9.55 42.85 28.85
CA GLN A 146 -8.19 43.38 29.06
C GLN A 146 -7.88 43.71 30.53
N LYS A 147 -8.83 43.54 31.46
CA LYS A 147 -8.57 43.62 32.90
C LYS A 147 -9.24 42.45 33.63
N GLU A 148 -8.41 41.50 34.02
CA GLU A 148 -8.61 40.57 35.14
C GLU A 148 -10.03 40.00 35.30
N GLU A 149 -10.38 39.11 34.38
CA GLU A 149 -10.97 37.81 34.71
C GLU A 149 -10.71 36.96 33.47
N MET A 150 -9.47 36.43 33.37
CA MET A 150 -9.27 35.23 32.56
C MET A 150 -10.31 34.26 33.10
N MET A 151 -11.25 33.85 32.25
CA MET A 151 -12.12 32.72 32.50
C MET A 151 -11.22 31.65 33.12
N GLU A 152 -11.43 31.30 34.39
CA GLU A 152 -10.59 30.33 35.09
C GLU A 152 -10.77 29.04 34.29
N VAL A 153 -9.83 28.81 33.37
CA VAL A 153 -9.76 27.59 32.61
C VAL A 153 -9.41 26.59 33.68
N ASP A 154 -10.39 25.82 34.10
CA ASP A 154 -10.15 24.71 35.00
C ASP A 154 -9.16 23.79 34.28
N GLU A 155 -7.87 23.96 34.59
CA GLU A 155 -6.76 23.22 34.02
C GLU A 155 -6.89 21.71 34.33
N THR A 156 -7.84 21.32 35.19
CA THR A 156 -8.18 19.92 35.45
C THR A 156 -9.09 19.29 34.38
N ILE A 157 -9.71 20.08 33.50
CA ILE A 157 -10.67 19.58 32.49
C ILE A 157 -10.05 19.45 31.09
N LEU A 158 -9.04 20.28 30.76
CA LEU A 158 -8.33 20.16 29.49
C LEU A 158 -7.21 19.12 29.60
N PRO A 159 -7.05 18.21 28.61
CA PRO A 159 -5.89 17.33 28.61
C PRO A 159 -4.63 18.21 28.59
N LYS A 160 -3.83 18.11 29.66
CA LYS A 160 -2.55 18.82 29.77
C LYS A 160 -1.74 18.51 28.51
N GLN A 161 -1.44 19.54 27.73
CA GLN A 161 -0.56 19.37 26.58
C GLN A 161 0.79 18.88 27.08
N MET A 162 1.35 17.88 26.40
CA MET A 162 2.68 17.38 26.72
C MET A 162 3.70 18.50 26.51
N SER A 163 4.60 18.68 27.47
CA SER A 163 5.75 19.56 27.30
C SER A 163 6.69 19.02 26.21
N ASP A 164 7.48 19.91 25.60
CA ASP A 164 8.48 19.51 24.59
C ASP A 164 9.44 18.44 25.12
N SER A 165 9.75 18.46 26.42
CA SER A 165 10.59 17.44 27.08
C SER A 165 9.90 16.08 27.14
N GLU A 166 8.62 16.04 27.52
CA GLU A 166 7.84 14.79 27.57
C GLU A 166 7.65 14.22 26.16
N ILE A 167 7.45 15.08 25.15
CA ILE A 167 7.38 14.66 23.74
C ILE A 167 8.71 14.07 23.28
N ALA A 168 9.84 14.69 23.62
CA ALA A 168 11.17 14.19 23.27
C ALA A 168 11.46 12.83 23.92
N GLU A 169 11.09 12.65 25.18
CA GLU A 169 11.22 11.38 25.89
C GLU A 169 10.32 10.30 25.28
N ALA A 170 9.06 10.61 24.98
CA ALA A 170 8.14 9.69 24.31
C ALA A 170 8.64 9.27 22.92
N LYS A 171 9.18 10.22 22.13
CA LYS A 171 9.81 9.90 20.84
C LYS A 171 11.00 8.98 21.00
N LYS A 172 11.87 9.22 21.98
CA LYS A 172 13.01 8.34 22.26
C LYS A 172 12.54 6.92 22.58
N LEU A 173 11.55 6.79 23.46
CA LEU A 173 10.97 5.49 23.81
C LEU A 173 10.41 4.75 22.58
N LEU A 174 9.64 5.45 21.73
CA LEU A 174 9.11 4.89 20.49
C LEU A 174 10.22 4.41 19.54
N THR A 175 11.28 5.21 19.34
CA THR A 175 12.40 4.80 18.49
C THR A 175 13.15 3.58 19.02
N GLU A 176 13.20 3.38 20.34
CA GLU A 176 13.76 2.18 20.94
C GLU A 176 12.87 0.95 20.69
N PHE A 177 11.54 1.10 20.78
CA PHE A 177 10.60 0.04 20.43
C PHE A 177 10.70 -0.33 18.95
N GLU A 178 10.70 0.65 18.05
CA GLU A 178 10.84 0.42 16.60
C GLU A 178 12.14 -0.32 16.27
N LYS A 179 13.26 0.04 16.92
CA LYS A 179 14.53 -0.68 16.75
C LYS A 179 14.44 -2.14 17.19
N ARG A 180 13.79 -2.41 18.33
CA ARG A 180 13.60 -3.79 18.82
C ARG A 180 12.67 -4.60 17.91
N GLU A 181 11.57 -4.01 17.45
CA GLU A 181 10.64 -4.66 16.52
C GLU A 181 11.31 -4.94 15.17
N LYS A 182 12.04 -3.97 14.62
CA LYS A 182 12.79 -4.15 13.38
C LYS A 182 13.83 -5.28 13.50
N ALA A 183 14.59 -5.32 14.59
CA ALA A 183 15.56 -6.39 14.83
C ALA A 183 14.89 -7.78 14.92
N LYS A 184 13.71 -7.87 15.54
CA LYS A 184 12.92 -9.10 15.59
C LYS A 184 12.44 -9.53 14.21
N VAL A 185 11.86 -8.61 13.43
CA VAL A 185 11.39 -8.89 12.07
C VAL A 185 12.56 -9.32 11.17
N GLU A 186 13.69 -8.60 11.22
CA GLU A 186 14.89 -8.96 10.46
C GLU A 186 15.43 -10.35 10.83
N ARG A 187 15.37 -10.72 12.11
CA ARG A 187 15.74 -12.05 12.59
C ARG A 187 14.80 -13.13 12.04
N ASP A 188 13.49 -12.95 12.19
CA ASP A 188 12.49 -13.92 11.75
C ASP A 188 12.56 -14.14 10.23
N VAL A 189 12.75 -13.05 9.46
CA VAL A 189 12.97 -13.13 8.01
C VAL A 189 14.26 -13.88 7.66
N ALA A 190 15.35 -13.64 8.41
CA ALA A 190 16.62 -14.34 8.18
C ALA A 190 16.54 -15.83 8.50
N LEU A 191 15.84 -16.20 9.57
CA LEU A 191 15.57 -17.60 9.96
C LEU A 191 14.76 -18.30 8.87
N ASN A 192 13.59 -17.77 8.49
CA ASN A 192 12.75 -18.35 7.45
C ASN A 192 13.51 -18.50 6.12
N SER A 193 14.37 -17.52 5.80
CA SER A 193 15.18 -17.60 4.60
C SER A 193 16.25 -18.70 4.66
N LEU A 194 16.87 -18.93 5.82
CA LEU A 194 17.84 -20.03 6.01
C LEU A 194 17.11 -21.38 5.94
N GLU A 195 16.01 -21.52 6.66
CA GLU A 195 15.20 -22.74 6.70
C GLU A 195 14.73 -23.14 5.29
N SER A 196 14.21 -22.17 4.53
CA SER A 196 13.81 -22.39 3.13
C SER A 196 14.98 -22.86 2.26
N THR A 197 16.19 -22.28 2.42
CA THR A 197 17.36 -22.74 1.66
C THR A 197 17.84 -24.13 2.08
N VAL A 198 17.81 -24.45 3.37
CA VAL A 198 18.20 -25.77 3.87
C VAL A 198 17.24 -26.83 3.35
N PHE A 199 15.94 -26.55 3.34
CA PHE A 199 14.93 -27.44 2.79
C PHE A 199 15.11 -27.65 1.28
N ASP A 200 15.31 -26.57 0.52
CA ASP A 200 15.53 -26.62 -0.93
C ASP A 200 16.74 -27.49 -1.28
N TYR A 201 17.90 -27.27 -0.65
CA TYR A 201 19.09 -28.08 -0.90
C TYR A 201 18.92 -29.54 -0.49
N ALA A 202 18.22 -29.80 0.61
CA ALA A 202 17.99 -31.16 1.03
C ALA A 202 17.06 -31.92 0.07
N SER A 203 15.98 -31.29 -0.40
CA SER A 203 15.09 -31.88 -1.42
C SER A 203 15.87 -32.19 -2.71
N LYS A 204 16.73 -31.29 -3.17
CA LYS A 204 17.60 -31.52 -4.35
C LYS A 204 18.55 -32.69 -4.19
N LEU A 205 19.09 -32.90 -2.99
CA LEU A 205 19.97 -34.02 -2.66
C LEU A 205 19.18 -35.34 -2.52
N ASP A 206 18.01 -35.31 -1.87
CA ASP A 206 17.20 -36.49 -1.56
C ASP A 206 16.47 -37.03 -2.80
N GLU A 207 15.97 -36.15 -3.67
CA GLU A 207 15.25 -36.51 -4.91
C GLU A 207 16.19 -36.88 -6.07
N ASN A 208 17.50 -36.85 -5.82
CA ASN A 208 18.55 -37.15 -6.79
C ASN A 208 18.35 -36.36 -8.10
N GLU A 209 18.03 -35.06 -7.97
CA GLU A 209 17.68 -34.18 -9.09
C GLU A 209 18.83 -34.17 -10.10
N GLU A 210 18.58 -34.72 -11.30
CA GLU A 210 19.63 -35.02 -12.28
C GLU A 210 20.46 -33.79 -12.63
N GLU A 211 19.83 -32.61 -12.71
CA GLU A 211 20.53 -31.34 -12.96
C GLU A 211 21.48 -30.95 -11.83
N PHE A 212 21.09 -31.13 -10.57
CA PHE A 212 21.91 -30.71 -9.44
C PHE A 212 23.12 -31.62 -9.24
N ILE A 213 22.94 -32.92 -9.48
CA ILE A 213 23.99 -33.93 -9.32
C ILE A 213 24.93 -33.98 -10.53
N LYS A 214 24.42 -33.77 -11.75
CA LYS A 214 25.20 -33.76 -13.00
C LYS A 214 26.36 -32.76 -12.96
N TYR A 215 26.20 -31.66 -12.23
CA TYR A 215 27.17 -30.56 -12.20
C TYR A 215 28.03 -30.51 -10.94
N GLY A 216 27.84 -31.43 -9.98
CA GLY A 216 28.61 -31.52 -8.75
C GLY A 216 29.65 -32.63 -8.77
N THR A 217 30.80 -32.40 -8.16
CA THR A 217 31.72 -33.51 -7.82
C THR A 217 31.15 -34.30 -6.63
N GLU A 218 31.46 -35.60 -6.55
CA GLU A 218 31.03 -36.45 -5.42
C GLU A 218 31.48 -35.90 -4.06
N GLU A 219 32.65 -35.25 -4.01
CA GLU A 219 33.18 -34.61 -2.80
C GLU A 219 32.38 -33.36 -2.40
N GLU A 220 32.02 -32.50 -3.36
CA GLU A 220 31.21 -31.31 -3.12
C GLU A 220 29.79 -31.68 -2.64
N LEU A 221 29.11 -32.62 -3.32
CA LEU A 221 27.76 -33.05 -2.94
C LEU A 221 27.72 -33.66 -1.54
N LYS A 222 28.77 -34.41 -1.16
CA LYS A 222 28.90 -34.98 0.18
C LYS A 222 29.13 -33.90 1.24
N ASP A 223 29.91 -32.86 0.93
CA ASP A 223 30.16 -31.74 1.83
C ASP A 223 28.90 -30.87 2.01
N ILE A 224 28.16 -30.57 0.93
CA ILE A 224 26.84 -29.91 0.99
C ILE A 224 25.89 -30.74 1.85
N GLY A 225 25.77 -32.05 1.60
CA GLY A 225 24.89 -32.92 2.37
C GLY A 225 25.22 -32.93 3.86
N LYS A 226 26.51 -32.91 4.21
CA LYS A 226 26.95 -32.79 5.60
C LYS A 226 26.56 -31.44 6.20
N ARG A 227 26.80 -30.32 5.51
CA ARG A 227 26.43 -28.98 5.99
C ARG A 227 24.91 -28.83 6.15
N VAL A 228 24.13 -29.38 5.22
CA VAL A 228 22.66 -29.40 5.29
C VAL A 228 22.19 -30.20 6.51
N ALA A 229 22.78 -31.37 6.77
CA ALA A 229 22.45 -32.17 7.95
C ALA A 229 22.78 -31.44 9.26
N GLU A 230 23.97 -30.84 9.36
CA GLU A 230 24.38 -30.04 10.54
C GLU A 230 23.46 -28.81 10.74
N LEU A 231 23.04 -28.15 9.66
CA LEU A 231 22.11 -27.02 9.74
C LEU A 231 20.68 -27.44 10.09
N ARG A 232 20.22 -28.61 9.62
CA ARG A 232 18.92 -29.17 10.01
C ARG A 232 18.87 -29.45 11.51
N GLU A 233 19.88 -30.14 12.03
CA GLU A 233 19.97 -30.42 13.48
C GLU A 233 20.05 -29.13 14.29
N TRP A 234 20.82 -28.14 13.82
CA TRP A 234 20.89 -26.84 14.49
C TRP A 234 19.58 -26.03 14.43
N LEU A 235 18.80 -26.15 13.35
CA LEU A 235 17.50 -25.48 13.20
C LEU A 235 16.42 -26.05 14.14
N GLU A 236 16.56 -27.29 14.60
CA GLU A 236 15.61 -27.89 15.56
C GLU A 236 15.71 -27.26 16.95
N ASP A 237 16.90 -26.82 17.36
CA ASP A 237 17.15 -26.18 18.66
C ASP A 237 17.98 -24.90 18.52
N VAL A 238 17.40 -23.91 17.84
CA VAL A 238 18.05 -22.61 17.65
C VAL A 238 18.08 -21.84 18.97
N PRO A 239 19.27 -21.42 19.45
CA PRO A 239 19.37 -20.62 20.66
C PRO A 239 18.54 -19.33 20.55
N SER A 240 17.81 -18.99 21.61
CA SER A 240 16.93 -17.82 21.65
C SER A 240 17.68 -16.50 21.48
N GLU A 241 18.99 -16.46 21.71
CA GLU A 241 19.83 -15.26 21.55
C GLU A 241 20.41 -15.08 20.13
N THR A 242 20.13 -16.02 19.21
CA THR A 242 20.70 -15.98 17.85
C THR A 242 20.28 -14.71 17.10
N ASP A 243 21.25 -13.99 16.55
CA ASP A 243 20.99 -12.74 15.83
C ASP A 243 20.71 -12.97 14.33
N ALA A 244 20.16 -11.96 13.66
CA ALA A 244 19.88 -12.01 12.22
C ALA A 244 21.16 -12.23 11.39
N LYS A 245 22.33 -11.82 11.92
CA LYS A 245 23.61 -11.91 11.24
C LYS A 245 24.09 -13.37 11.18
N GLN A 246 23.97 -14.11 12.27
CA GLN A 246 24.32 -15.53 12.36
C GLN A 246 23.50 -16.37 11.37
N PHE A 247 22.20 -16.11 11.23
CA PHE A 247 21.38 -16.78 10.20
C PHE A 247 21.87 -16.46 8.79
N LYS A 248 22.16 -15.19 8.50
CA LYS A 248 22.69 -14.75 7.20
C LYS A 248 24.06 -15.35 6.89
N ASP A 249 24.94 -15.42 7.89
CA ASP A 249 26.28 -15.97 7.77
C ASP A 249 26.21 -17.48 7.49
N ARG A 250 25.39 -18.24 8.23
CA ARG A 250 25.15 -19.67 7.97
C ARG A 250 24.53 -19.93 6.60
N LYS A 251 23.57 -19.11 6.18
CA LYS A 251 23.01 -19.17 4.81
C LYS A 251 24.09 -18.94 3.77
N ARG A 252 24.95 -17.94 3.98
CA ARG A 252 26.07 -17.64 3.10
C ARG A 252 27.05 -18.81 3.02
N GLU A 253 27.28 -19.53 4.12
CA GLU A 253 28.13 -20.72 4.13
C GLU A 253 27.56 -21.88 3.32
N LEU A 254 26.24 -22.08 3.38
CA LEU A 254 25.55 -23.09 2.57
C LEU A 254 25.49 -22.71 1.08
N THR A 255 25.35 -21.41 0.79
CA THR A 255 25.25 -20.85 -0.58
C THR A 255 26.58 -20.38 -1.14
N LYS A 256 27.72 -20.77 -0.54
CA LYS A 256 29.02 -20.54 -1.16
C LYS A 256 28.98 -21.12 -2.58
N PRO A 257 29.54 -20.40 -3.58
CA PRO A 257 29.42 -20.81 -4.97
C PRO A 257 30.14 -22.14 -5.17
N GLU A 258 29.37 -23.20 -5.30
CA GLU A 258 29.83 -24.53 -5.63
C GLU A 258 29.45 -24.84 -7.09
N ARG A 259 30.26 -25.66 -7.76
CA ARG A 259 30.15 -25.95 -9.21
C ARG A 259 28.72 -26.20 -9.71
N PRO A 260 27.84 -26.91 -8.98
CA PRO A 260 26.45 -27.14 -9.42
C PRO A 260 25.67 -25.87 -9.76
N GLN A 261 25.81 -24.82 -8.96
CA GLN A 261 25.07 -23.57 -9.18
C GLN A 261 25.68 -22.72 -10.28
N HIS A 262 27.00 -22.72 -10.38
CA HIS A 262 27.71 -21.97 -11.41
C HIS A 262 27.48 -22.59 -12.80
N MET A 263 27.45 -23.91 -12.90
CA MET A 263 27.17 -24.61 -14.16
C MET A 263 25.71 -24.48 -14.59
N LYS A 264 24.75 -24.52 -13.65
CA LYS A 264 23.32 -24.27 -13.97
C LYS A 264 23.08 -22.84 -14.46
N THR A 265 23.72 -21.85 -13.85
CA THR A 265 23.63 -20.45 -14.32
C THR A 265 24.32 -20.25 -15.67
N LEU A 266 25.44 -20.94 -15.91
CA LEU A 266 26.13 -20.92 -17.19
C LEU A 266 25.31 -21.61 -18.30
N GLU A 267 24.72 -22.78 -18.04
CA GLU A 267 23.84 -23.49 -18.98
C GLU A 267 22.61 -22.66 -19.32
N ALA A 268 21.93 -22.06 -18.33
CA ALA A 268 20.81 -21.17 -18.58
C ALA A 268 21.20 -19.93 -19.41
N ALA A 269 22.41 -19.39 -19.21
CA ALA A 269 22.92 -18.28 -20.02
C ALA A 269 23.27 -18.72 -21.46
N LEU A 270 23.78 -19.94 -21.64
CA LEU A 270 24.01 -20.54 -22.96
C LEU A 270 22.70 -20.81 -23.70
N ASP A 271 21.70 -21.38 -23.04
CA ASP A 271 20.37 -21.62 -23.62
C ASP A 271 19.70 -20.32 -24.06
N GLU A 272 19.84 -19.25 -23.26
CA GLU A 272 19.33 -17.94 -23.63
C GLU A 272 20.10 -17.36 -24.81
N ALA A 273 21.43 -17.49 -24.83
CA ALA A 273 22.24 -17.09 -25.98
C ALA A 273 21.83 -17.83 -27.25
N ASP A 274 21.59 -19.13 -27.19
CA ASP A 274 21.15 -19.94 -28.33
C ASP A 274 19.78 -19.50 -28.86
N LYS A 275 18.83 -19.14 -27.97
CA LYS A 275 17.55 -18.54 -28.38
C LYS A 275 17.75 -17.21 -29.09
N GLN A 276 18.63 -16.34 -28.56
CA GLN A 276 18.95 -15.06 -29.19
C GLN A 276 19.61 -15.26 -30.57
N PHE A 277 20.51 -16.23 -30.71
CA PHE A 277 21.09 -16.59 -32.00
C PHE A 277 20.04 -17.13 -32.99
N LEU A 278 19.08 -17.92 -32.52
CA LEU A 278 17.97 -18.40 -33.34
C LEU A 278 17.09 -17.25 -33.83
N ILE A 279 16.77 -16.30 -32.96
CA ILE A 279 16.04 -15.07 -33.33
C ILE A 279 16.82 -14.29 -34.38
N PHE A 280 18.13 -14.09 -34.16
CA PHE A 280 18.99 -13.37 -35.11
C PHE A 280 19.04 -14.07 -36.47
N ARG A 281 19.14 -15.40 -36.50
CA ARG A 281 19.11 -16.20 -37.73
C ARG A 281 17.80 -16.03 -38.48
N ASN A 282 16.68 -16.17 -37.78
CA ASN A 282 15.35 -16.03 -38.37
C ASN A 282 15.10 -14.59 -38.90
N MET A 283 15.58 -13.57 -38.17
CA MET A 283 15.56 -12.19 -38.66
C MET A 283 16.40 -12.05 -39.94
N THR A 284 17.59 -12.64 -39.96
CA THR A 284 18.47 -12.58 -41.14
C THR A 284 17.85 -13.29 -42.35
N GLU A 285 17.14 -14.40 -42.16
CA GLU A 285 16.35 -15.05 -43.22
C GLU A 285 15.21 -14.16 -43.73
N VAL A 286 14.52 -13.42 -42.86
CA VAL A 286 13.48 -12.46 -43.26
C VAL A 286 14.08 -11.29 -44.04
N PHE A 287 15.21 -10.76 -43.61
CA PHE A 287 15.89 -9.67 -44.31
C PHE A 287 16.44 -10.10 -45.67
N ILE A 288 17.14 -11.24 -45.74
CA ILE A 288 17.69 -11.74 -47.01
C ILE A 288 16.57 -12.22 -47.93
N GLY A 289 15.54 -12.88 -47.41
CA GLY A 289 14.39 -13.34 -48.19
C GLY A 289 13.57 -12.19 -48.78
N GLY A 290 13.31 -11.16 -47.97
CA GLY A 290 12.62 -9.94 -48.43
C GLY A 290 13.47 -9.10 -49.39
N GLU A 291 14.79 -9.03 -49.20
CA GLU A 291 15.70 -8.40 -50.16
C GLU A 291 15.83 -9.21 -51.47
N LEU A 292 15.79 -10.55 -51.44
CA LEU A 292 15.79 -11.37 -52.65
C LEU A 292 14.48 -11.26 -53.43
N GLU A 293 13.33 -11.18 -52.75
CA GLU A 293 12.03 -10.97 -53.38
C GLU A 293 11.96 -9.58 -54.04
N THR A 294 12.44 -8.54 -53.36
CA THR A 294 12.52 -7.19 -53.94
C THR A 294 13.60 -7.04 -55.02
N TYR A 295 14.69 -7.81 -54.99
CA TYR A 295 15.65 -7.89 -56.11
C TYR A 295 15.06 -8.61 -57.33
N ASN A 296 14.32 -9.70 -57.14
CA ASN A 296 13.67 -10.43 -58.23
C ASN A 296 12.49 -9.65 -58.84
N GLU A 297 11.83 -8.79 -58.08
CA GLU A 297 10.81 -7.85 -58.60
C GLU A 297 11.43 -6.54 -59.15
N GLY A 298 12.70 -6.25 -58.83
CA GLY A 298 13.41 -5.01 -59.17
C GLY A 298 14.16 -4.97 -60.50
N GLU A 299 14.36 -6.10 -61.21
CA GLU A 299 14.90 -6.12 -62.57
C GLU A 299 13.82 -5.83 -63.63
N LYS A 300 13.27 -4.61 -63.63
CA LYS A 300 12.61 -4.01 -64.80
C LYS A 300 12.37 -2.51 -64.63
N ILE A 301 13.44 -1.74 -64.49
CA ILE A 301 13.38 -0.30 -64.77
C ILE A 301 14.58 0.05 -65.66
N GLU A 302 14.39 -0.10 -66.97
CA GLU A 302 15.27 0.50 -67.98
C GLU A 302 15.06 2.02 -67.96
N ALA A 303 16.15 2.75 -67.74
CA ALA A 303 16.16 4.21 -67.86
C ALA A 303 16.29 4.59 -69.34
N GLU A 304 15.20 5.00 -69.97
CA GLU A 304 15.24 5.76 -71.22
C GLU A 304 15.20 7.26 -70.91
N ILE A 305 16.25 7.99 -71.31
CA ILE A 305 16.22 9.44 -71.47
C ILE A 305 16.34 9.73 -72.96
N SER A 306 15.32 10.34 -73.54
CA SER A 306 15.42 11.05 -74.82
C SER A 306 14.92 12.49 -74.62
N PRO A 307 15.68 13.52 -75.01
CA PRO A 307 15.28 14.91 -74.84
C PRO A 307 14.48 15.40 -76.07
N GLU A 308 13.56 16.33 -75.79
CA GLU A 308 12.82 17.22 -76.71
C GLU A 308 11.47 16.73 -77.24
N GLY A 309 10.42 17.51 -76.92
CA GLY A 309 9.21 17.61 -77.74
C GLY A 309 7.87 17.53 -77.01
N GLU A 310 7.20 18.68 -76.92
CA GLU A 310 5.74 18.87 -76.89
C GLU A 310 4.92 18.63 -75.60
N GLU A 311 4.04 19.61 -75.37
CA GLU A 311 3.03 19.70 -74.33
C GLU A 311 1.94 18.63 -74.50
N ALA A 312 1.38 18.09 -73.40
CA ALA A 312 -0.08 18.14 -73.15
C ALA A 312 -0.47 17.53 -71.79
N LYS A 313 -1.64 18.00 -71.34
CA LYS A 313 -2.27 17.89 -70.03
C LYS A 313 -3.08 16.59 -69.79
N ILE A 314 -3.07 16.16 -68.51
CA ILE A 314 -4.17 15.69 -67.62
C ILE A 314 -5.14 14.61 -68.15
N LYS A 315 -5.31 13.49 -67.40
CA LYS A 315 -6.58 13.14 -66.71
C LYS A 315 -6.56 11.84 -65.88
N GLU A 316 -7.40 11.91 -64.84
CA GLU A 316 -7.71 11.02 -63.72
C GLU A 316 -8.47 9.72 -64.10
N GLY A 317 -8.52 8.81 -63.12
CA GLY A 317 -9.52 7.74 -62.91
C GLY A 317 -8.91 6.64 -62.03
N GLY A 318 -9.18 6.55 -60.72
CA GLY A 318 -10.42 6.02 -60.10
C GLY A 318 -10.30 4.48 -60.00
N GLU A 319 -10.60 3.74 -58.93
CA GLU A 319 -11.35 3.92 -57.68
C GLU A 319 -11.00 2.72 -56.76
N GLU A 320 -10.84 2.97 -55.46
CA GLU A 320 -11.58 2.44 -54.30
C GLU A 320 -11.30 1.01 -53.77
N GLY A 321 -11.19 0.94 -52.44
CA GLY A 321 -11.14 -0.28 -51.65
C GLY A 321 -10.81 -0.01 -50.18
N ASP A 322 -11.75 0.63 -49.46
CA ASP A 322 -11.72 0.91 -48.01
C ASP A 322 -11.56 -0.34 -47.12
N LEU A 323 -10.92 -0.17 -45.95
CA LEU A 323 -11.35 -0.82 -44.68
C LEU A 323 -10.77 -0.08 -43.46
N LYS A 324 -11.58 0.87 -42.96
CA LYS A 324 -11.90 1.27 -41.58
C LYS A 324 -10.82 1.32 -40.49
N LYS A 325 -10.67 2.55 -39.96
CA LYS A 325 -10.10 2.93 -38.66
C LYS A 325 -11.04 2.56 -37.53
N GLU A 326 -10.48 2.08 -36.42
CA GLU A 326 -11.08 2.19 -35.09
C GLU A 326 -10.16 3.01 -34.17
N ASP A 327 -10.81 3.77 -33.30
CA ASP A 327 -10.31 4.86 -32.49
C ASP A 327 -9.35 4.42 -31.38
N GLY A 328 -8.29 5.20 -31.16
CA GLY A 328 -7.35 5.00 -30.06
C GLY A 328 -6.38 6.18 -29.88
N ILE A 329 -6.83 7.17 -29.11
CA ILE A 329 -6.06 8.07 -28.22
C ILE A 329 -4.66 8.50 -28.71
N LYS A 330 -4.56 9.76 -29.17
CA LYS A 330 -3.28 10.45 -29.39
C LYS A 330 -2.64 10.83 -28.04
N LEU A 331 -1.48 10.26 -27.75
CA LEU A 331 -0.51 10.83 -26.81
C LEU A 331 0.57 11.53 -27.65
N GLU A 332 0.71 12.84 -27.49
CA GLU A 332 1.79 13.62 -28.10
C GLU A 332 3.09 13.39 -27.32
N GLU A 333 4.00 12.58 -27.87
CA GLU A 333 5.38 12.49 -27.39
C GLU A 333 6.23 13.61 -28.04
N LYS A 334 6.66 14.57 -27.22
CA LYS A 334 7.76 15.46 -27.58
C LYS A 334 9.06 14.65 -27.57
N LYS A 335 9.70 14.55 -28.73
CA LYS A 335 11.10 14.14 -28.88
C LYS A 335 12.00 15.06 -28.07
N MET A 336 12.74 14.52 -27.11
CA MET A 336 14.01 15.10 -26.64
C MET A 336 15.11 14.06 -26.84
N GLU A 337 16.24 14.56 -27.32
CA GLU A 337 17.39 13.82 -27.82
C GLU A 337 18.19 13.09 -26.74
N ASN A 338 18.93 12.10 -27.22
CA ASN A 338 19.84 11.18 -26.54
C ASN A 338 20.73 11.81 -25.45
N GLY A 339 20.86 11.09 -24.33
CA GLY A 339 21.92 11.29 -23.34
C GLY A 339 21.83 10.30 -22.16
N GLU A 340 22.59 9.21 -22.27
CA GLU A 340 23.13 8.38 -21.18
C GLU A 340 22.17 7.78 -20.12
N ALA A 341 21.79 6.52 -20.33
CA ALA A 341 21.17 5.67 -19.31
C ALA A 341 22.25 5.04 -18.40
N SER A 342 22.54 5.65 -17.26
CA SER A 342 23.23 4.99 -16.15
C SER A 342 22.21 4.27 -15.25
N LYS A 343 22.40 2.97 -15.09
CA LYS A 343 21.67 2.06 -14.18
C LYS A 343 21.65 2.63 -12.75
N ILE A 344 20.46 2.76 -12.15
CA ILE A 344 20.30 2.97 -10.72
C ILE A 344 19.69 1.69 -10.14
N ASN A 345 20.48 1.00 -9.31
CA ASN A 345 20.04 -0.11 -8.48
C ASN A 345 19.26 0.43 -7.29
N GLU A 346 18.22 -0.30 -6.89
CA GLU A 346 17.46 -0.13 -5.66
C GLU A 346 18.33 -0.42 -4.42
N THR A 347 19.03 0.58 -3.92
CA THR A 347 19.47 0.63 -2.53
C THR A 347 19.80 2.07 -2.17
N ASP A 348 19.00 2.68 -1.29
CA ASP A 348 19.32 3.80 -0.37
C ASP A 348 18.11 4.75 -0.20
N MET A 349 17.15 4.33 0.63
CA MET A 349 16.30 5.27 1.37
C MET A 349 16.90 5.45 2.77
N LYS A 350 17.90 6.30 2.88
CA LYS A 350 18.24 7.00 4.13
C LYS A 350 17.71 8.43 3.98
N MET A 351 16.70 8.76 4.78
CA MET A 351 16.28 10.14 4.98
C MET A 351 17.32 10.82 5.87
N ASP A 352 18.15 11.68 5.27
CA ASP A 352 18.90 12.68 6.00
C ASP A 352 17.94 13.77 6.48
N VAL A 353 17.71 13.76 7.79
CA VAL A 353 17.18 14.89 8.55
C VAL A 353 18.42 15.68 9.00
N ASP A 354 18.73 16.77 8.30
CA ASP A 354 19.38 17.99 8.82
C ASP A 354 20.00 18.77 7.66
N ASP A 355 19.29 19.79 7.17
CA ASP A 355 19.88 21.09 6.81
C ASP A 355 18.79 22.03 6.28
N ASN A 356 18.05 22.63 7.21
CA ASN A 356 17.35 23.88 6.92
C ASN A 356 17.24 24.76 8.18
N LYS A 357 18.41 25.10 8.73
CA LYS A 357 18.58 26.15 9.74
C LYS A 357 19.85 26.93 9.43
N LYS A 358 19.86 27.68 8.33
CA LYS A 358 20.89 28.72 8.10
C LYS A 358 20.58 29.72 7.00
N GLU A 359 19.33 30.13 6.82
CA GLU A 359 19.00 31.34 6.05
C GLU A 359 17.76 31.98 6.69
N GLY A 360 17.98 32.99 7.54
CA GLY A 360 16.93 33.64 8.33
C GLY A 360 17.35 34.39 9.60
N GLN A 361 18.66 34.53 9.86
CA GLN A 361 19.20 35.38 10.92
C GLN A 361 20.33 36.26 10.38
N LYS A 362 19.97 37.25 9.55
CA LYS A 362 20.78 38.44 9.24
C LYS A 362 19.87 39.57 8.76
N GLU A 363 18.90 39.96 9.59
CA GLU A 363 18.12 41.20 9.36
C GLU A 363 17.34 41.60 10.62
N ALA A 364 18.00 41.68 11.78
CA ALA A 364 17.41 42.24 13.00
C ALA A 364 18.47 42.68 14.02
N ASP A 365 19.55 43.33 13.56
CA ASP A 365 20.52 44.01 14.44
C ASP A 365 21.09 45.21 13.68
N THR A 366 20.30 46.28 13.61
CA THR A 366 20.71 47.66 13.28
C THR A 366 19.47 48.56 13.33
N LYS A 367 18.86 48.75 14.51
CA LYS A 367 17.87 49.82 14.73
C LYS A 367 17.50 50.10 16.18
N GLU A 368 18.46 50.04 17.10
CA GLU A 368 18.32 50.68 18.42
C GLU A 368 19.63 51.40 18.74
N ASP A 369 19.78 52.59 18.18
CA ASP A 369 20.64 53.66 18.68
C ASP A 369 20.38 54.91 17.83
N LYS A 370 19.42 55.72 18.29
CA LYS A 370 19.24 57.17 18.05
C LYS A 370 17.77 57.56 18.25
N LYS A 371 17.44 57.96 19.48
CA LYS A 371 16.49 59.05 19.78
C LYS A 371 16.57 59.41 21.27
N GLU A 372 17.71 59.98 21.65
CA GLU A 372 17.71 61.12 22.57
C GLU A 372 17.77 62.39 21.70
N GLU A 373 17.19 63.46 22.25
CA GLU A 373 17.08 64.83 21.74
C GLU A 373 15.85 65.19 20.86
N LEU A 374 15.07 66.11 21.46
CA LEU A 374 13.98 66.99 21.01
C LEU A 374 12.55 66.47 21.11
#